data_AF-L8HV00-F1
#
_entry.id   AF-L8HV00-F1
#
_cell.length_a   1.000
_cell.length_b   1.000
_cell.length_c   1.000
_cell.angle_alpha   90.00
_cell.angle_beta   90.00
_cell.angle_gamma   90.00
#
_symmetry.space_group_name_H-M   'P 1'
#
loop_
_entity.id
_entity.type
_entity.pdbx_description
1 polymer ?
#
loop_
_entity_poly.entity_id
_entity_poly.type
_entity_poly.pdbx_seq_one_letter_code
_entity_poly.pdbx_strand_id
1 'polypeptide(L)' 'MELLGEYIGLEGRRQQLRVPCEAPGVTDPFQSLLSGVAQMRELVTELFGSQLQQEAQDRVTAGP' A
#
# COMPACT_ATOMS: atom_id res chain seq x y z
N MET A 1 1.44 -0.37 -17.91
CA MET A 1 1.39 -1.44 -16.90
C MET A 1 1.38 -0.74 -15.56
N GLU A 2 0.46 -1.17 -14.70
CA GLU A 2 0.26 -0.61 -13.37
C GLU A 2 0.04 -1.77 -12.39
N LEU A 3 0.62 -1.67 -11.20
CA LEU A 3 0.29 -2.53 -10.07
C LEU A 3 -0.79 -1.85 -9.24
N LEU A 4 -1.84 -2.61 -8.92
CA LEU A 4 -2.98 -2.11 -8.16
C LEU A 4 -3.22 -3.01 -6.95
N GLY A 5 -3.37 -2.40 -5.78
CA GLY A 5 -3.75 -3.06 -4.54
C GLY A 5 -5.03 -2.43 -4.00
N GLU A 6 -5.95 -3.26 -3.52
CA GLU A 6 -7.17 -2.79 -2.86
C GLU A 6 -7.26 -3.42 -1.47
N TYR A 7 -7.37 -2.59 -0.45
CA TYR A 7 -7.65 -2.99 0.93
C TYR A 7 -9.06 -2.56 1.30
N ILE A 8 -9.84 -3.49 1.84
CA ILE A 8 -11.18 -3.23 2.36
C ILE A 8 -11.11 -3.49 3.87
N GLY A 9 -11.19 -2.42 4.66
CA GLY A 9 -11.20 -2.50 6.12
C GLY A 9 -12.45 -3.17 6.67
N LEU A 10 -12.44 -3.52 7.95
CA LEU A 10 -13.59 -4.13 8.64
C LEU A 10 -14.82 -3.20 8.65
N GLU A 11 -14.56 -1.89 8.61
CA GLU A 11 -15.56 -0.83 8.47
C GLU A 11 -16.09 -0.65 7.03
N GLY A 12 -15.62 -1.46 6.08
CA GLY A 12 -15.99 -1.40 4.67
C GLY A 12 -15.34 -0.25 3.90
N ARG A 13 -14.42 0.50 4.52
CA ARG A 13 -13.66 1.56 3.84
C ARG A 13 -12.65 0.93 2.88
N ARG A 14 -12.72 1.38 1.63
CA ARG A 14 -11.80 0.98 0.57
C ARG A 14 -10.61 1.95 0.50
N GLN A 15 -9.41 1.40 0.51
CA GLN A 15 -8.16 2.11 0.27
C GLN A 15 -7.46 1.49 -0.93
N GLN A 16 -7.12 2.30 -1.93
CA GLN A 16 -6.52 1.85 -3.18
C GLN A 16 -5.08 2.32 -3.27
N LEU A 17 -4.18 1.39 -3.55
CA LEU A 17 -2.78 1.65 -3.84
C LEU A 17 -2.53 1.43 -5.33
N ARG A 18 -1.82 2.36 -5.96
CA ARG A 18 -1.54 2.32 -7.40
C ARG A 18 -0.08 2.67 -7.63
N VAL A 19 0.62 1.83 -8.37
CA VAL A 19 2.00 2.06 -8.75
C VAL A 19 2.13 1.93 -10.27
N PRO A 20 2.41 3.02 -11.00
CA PRO A 20 2.74 2.91 -12.40
C PRO A 20 4.08 2.19 -12.55
N CYS A 21 4.12 1.17 -13.41
CA CYS A 21 5.31 0.36 -13.67
C CYS A 21 5.86 0.59 -15.08
N GLU A 22 5.44 1.64 -15.76
CA GLU A 22 5.98 2.05 -17.05
C GLU A 22 6.85 3.29 -16.86
N ALA A 23 8.09 3.20 -17.32
CA ALA A 23 8.94 4.36 -17.53
C ALA A 23 8.83 4.81 -19.01
N PRO A 24 8.89 6.11 -19.31
CA PRO A 24 8.99 6.59 -20.69
C PRO A 24 10.36 6.18 -21.28
N GLY A 25 10.40 5.07 -22.03
CA GLY A 25 11.60 4.57 -22.72
C GLY A 25 11.64 3.05 -22.90
N VAL A 26 12.69 2.56 -23.58
CA VAL A 26 12.98 1.10 -23.74
C VAL A 26 13.62 0.56 -22.46
N THR A 27 12.93 0.68 -21.33
CA THR A 27 13.36 0.01 -20.10
C THR A 27 12.84 -1.42 -20.13
N ASP A 28 13.68 -2.38 -19.74
CA ASP A 28 13.27 -3.78 -19.62
C ASP A 28 11.96 -3.89 -18.80
N PRO A 29 10.91 -4.52 -19.35
CA PRO A 29 9.62 -4.62 -18.67
C PRO A 29 9.73 -5.28 -17.29
N PHE A 30 10.66 -6.23 -17.11
CA PHE A 30 10.87 -6.87 -15.82
C PHE A 30 11.56 -5.95 -14.81
N GLN A 31 12.53 -5.14 -15.20
CA GLN A 31 13.10 -4.11 -14.32
C GLN A 31 12.04 -3.11 -13.84
N SER A 32 11.16 -2.66 -14.75
CA SER A 32 10.11 -1.71 -14.41
C SER A 32 9.06 -2.33 -13.47
N LEU A 33 8.74 -3.62 -13.66
CA LEU A 33 7.90 -4.39 -12.75
C LEU A 33 8.56 -4.58 -11.38
N LEU A 34 9.84 -4.96 -11.31
CA LEU A 34 10.56 -5.14 -10.05
C LEU A 34 10.61 -3.85 -9.21
N SER A 35 10.88 -2.72 -9.86
CA SER A 35 10.81 -1.41 -9.22
C SER A 35 9.40 -1.09 -8.73
N GLY A 36 8.38 -1.42 -9.52
CA GLY A 36 6.99 -1.27 -9.12
C GLY A 36 6.61 -2.11 -7.89
N VAL A 37 7.04 -3.37 -7.85
CA VAL A 37 6.79 -4.27 -6.70
C VAL A 37 7.49 -3.75 -5.45
N ALA A 38 8.72 -3.23 -5.58
CA ALA A 38 9.43 -2.64 -4.46
C ALA A 38 8.69 -1.45 -3.85
N GLN A 39 8.17 -0.54 -4.69
CA GLN A 39 7.36 0.60 -4.27
C GLN A 39 6.02 0.17 -3.65
N MET A 40 5.34 -0.79 -4.25
CA MET A 40 4.07 -1.30 -3.72
C MET A 40 4.26 -1.90 -2.31
N ARG A 41 5.37 -2.60 -2.06
CA ARG A 41 5.71 -3.13 -0.73
C ARG A 41 5.77 -2.01 0.33
N GLU A 42 6.34 -0.87 -0.02
CA GLU A 42 6.47 0.28 0.89
C GLU A 42 5.11 0.90 1.18
N LEU A 43 4.28 1.13 0.15
CA LEU A 43 2.91 1.64 0.31
C LEU A 43 2.04 0.71 1.18
N VAL A 44 2.16 -0.61 0.99
CA VAL A 44 1.49 -1.60 1.83
C VAL A 44 1.98 -1.53 3.27
N THR A 45 3.29 -1.37 3.46
CA THR A 45 3.90 -1.24 4.80
C THR A 45 3.39 0.01 5.51
N GLU A 46 3.28 1.14 4.81
CA GLU A 46 2.74 2.40 5.35
C GLU A 46 1.25 2.30 5.66
N LEU A 47 0.47 1.64 4.79
CA LEU A 47 -0.96 1.41 4.97
C LEU A 47 -1.24 0.67 6.28
N PHE A 48 -0.51 -0.40 6.56
CA PHE A 48 -0.68 -1.17 7.79
C PHE A 48 0.05 -0.58 8.99
N GLY A 49 1.17 0.13 8.77
CA GLY A 49 1.90 0.82 9.83
C GLY A 49 1.09 1.96 10.47
N SER A 50 0.34 2.71 9.65
CA SER A 50 -0.57 3.76 10.13
C SER A 50 -1.81 3.18 10.83
N GLN A 51 -2.39 2.09 10.30
CA GLN A 51 -3.54 1.42 10.92
C GLN A 51 -3.20 0.80 12.28
N LEU A 52 -2.06 0.12 12.40
CA LEU A 52 -1.59 -0.43 13.69
C LEU A 52 -1.35 0.66 14.74
N GLN A 53 -0.90 1.85 14.32
CA GLN A 53 -0.76 3.00 15.21
C GLN A 53 -2.12 3.56 15.66
N GLN A 54 -3.13 3.56 14.78
CA GLN A 54 -4.51 3.94 15.11
C GLN A 54 -5.16 2.94 16.06
N GLU A 55 -5.07 1.64 15.79
CA GLU A 55 -5.61 0.59 16.67
C GLU A 55 -4.94 0.60 18.06
N ALA A 56 -3.63 0.87 18.12
CA ALA A 56 -2.94 1.02 19.40
C ALA A 56 -3.43 2.24 20.18
N GLN A 57 -3.74 3.36 19.52
CA GLN A 57 -4.30 4.57 20.15
C GLN A 57 -5.75 4.38 20.59
N ASP A 58 -6.59 3.74 19.78
CA ASP A 58 -7.97 3.42 20.15
C ASP A 58 -8.04 2.51 21.38
N ARG A 59 -7.13 1.53 21.49
CA ARG A 59 -7.06 0.63 22.66
C ARG A 59 -6.59 1.33 23.94
N VAL A 60 -5.77 2.38 23.82
CA VAL A 60 -5.36 3.22 24.96
C VAL A 60 -6.49 4.15 25.42
N THR A 61 -7.33 4.59 24.48
CA THR A 61 -8.43 5.52 24.75
C THR A 61 -9.68 4.80 25.29
N ALA A 62 -9.91 3.56 24.85
CA ALA A 62 -11.01 2.71 25.30
C ALA A 62 -10.69 1.93 26.60
N GLY A 63 -10.17 2.63 27.62
CA GLY A 63 -9.78 2.04 28.92
C GLY A 63 -10.84 1.10 29.57
N PRO A 64 -10.44 0.29 30.57
CA PRO A 64 -11.26 -0.79 31.15
C PRO A 64 -12.57 -0.31 31.77
#